data_AF-A0A9E4BNC1-F1
#
_entry.id   AF-A0A9E4BNC1-F1
#
_cell.length_a   1.000
_cell.length_b   1.000
_cell.length_c   1.000
_cell.angle_alpha   90.00
_cell.angle_beta   90.00
_cell.angle_gamma   90.00
#
_symmetry.space_group_name_H-M   'P 1'
#
loop_
_entity.id
_entity.type
_entity.pdbx_description
1 polymer ?
#
loop_
_entity_poly.entity_id
_entity_poly.type
_entity_poly.pdbx_seq_one_letter_code
_entity_poly.pdbx_strand_id
1 'polypeptide(L)'
;MIAQLLVSGISQGCVYGLIALGFVLIYKSSEMINFAQGELTMLGAFFAVTYCNILGLPFLAGVACTLATMAFVGVAMERPLLRPM
;
A
#
# COMPACT_ATOMS: atom_id res chain seq x y z
N MET A 1 -16.77 14.24 22.02
CA MET A 1 -15.30 14.06 22.10
C MET A 1 -14.90 12.58 22.15
N ILE A 2 -15.35 11.79 23.13
CA ILE A 2 -15.00 10.34 23.24
C ILE A 2 -15.45 9.54 22.01
N ALA A 3 -16.66 9.74 21.51
CA ALA A 3 -17.16 9.04 20.32
C ALA A 3 -16.31 9.29 19.06
N GLN A 4 -15.86 10.53 18.85
CA GLN A 4 -14.97 10.86 17.73
C GLN A 4 -13.59 10.23 17.89
N LEU A 5 -13.06 10.19 19.11
CA LEU A 5 -11.78 9.53 19.39
C LEU A 5 -11.86 8.02 19.14
N LEU A 6 -12.97 7.38 19.50
CA LEU A 6 -13.23 5.98 19.20
C LEU A 6 -13.28 5.72 17.69
N VAL A 7 -14.03 6.53 16.94
CA VAL A 7 -14.14 6.37 15.48
C VAL A 7 -12.77 6.56 14.80
N SER A 8 -12.04 7.62 15.16
CA SER A 8 -10.69 7.86 14.62
C SER A 8 -9.71 6.75 15.00
N GLY A 9 -9.78 6.25 16.24
CA GLY A 9 -8.94 5.16 16.73
C GLY A 9 -9.19 3.85 15.97
N ILE A 10 -10.46 3.50 15.76
CA ILE A 10 -10.84 2.33 14.95
C ILE A 10 -10.39 2.51 13.52
N SER A 11 -10.61 3.68 12.92
CA SER A 11 -10.19 3.97 11.54
C SER A 11 -8.68 3.81 11.37
N GLN A 12 -7.87 4.34 12.28
CA GLN A 12 -6.41 4.16 12.24
C GLN A 12 -5.99 2.72 12.52
N GLY A 13 -6.64 2.04 13.46
CA GLY A 13 -6.42 0.62 13.74
C GLY A 13 -6.67 -0.26 12.52
N CYS A 14 -7.73 0.00 11.76
CA CYS A 14 -8.01 -0.70 10.50
C CYS A 14 -6.91 -0.48 9.46
N VAL A 15 -6.41 0.75 9.31
CA VAL A 15 -5.31 1.07 8.39
C VAL A 15 -4.04 0.31 8.78
N TYR A 16 -3.63 0.36 10.05
CA TYR A 16 -2.45 -0.39 10.52
C TYR A 16 -2.64 -1.91 10.44
N GLY A 17 -3.85 -2.41 10.69
CA GLY A 17 -4.19 -3.82 10.53
C GLY A 17 -4.04 -4.29 9.08
N LEU A 18 -4.48 -3.49 8.11
CA LEU A 18 -4.30 -3.79 6.69
C LEU A 18 -2.81 -3.77 6.28
N ILE A 19 -2.04 -2.82 6.80
CA ILE A 19 -0.58 -2.74 6.56
C ILE A 19 0.11 -4.00 7.10
N ALA A 20 -0.21 -4.41 8.34
CA ALA A 20 0.33 -5.61 8.96
C ALA A 20 -0.04 -6.88 8.17
N LEU A 21 -1.29 -6.97 7.70
CA LEU A 21 -1.75 -8.08 6.87
C LEU A 21 -0.97 -8.16 5.56
N GLY A 22 -0.70 -7.03 4.89
CA GLY A 22 0.14 -6.98 3.69
C GLY A 22 1.57 -7.49 3.94
N PHE A 23 2.18 -7.11 5.06
CA PHE A 23 3.50 -7.60 5.45
C PHE A 23 3.49 -9.12 5.70
N VAL A 24 2.49 -9.64 6.41
CA VAL A 24 2.35 -11.08 6.68
C VAL A 24 2.16 -11.89 5.39
N LEU A 25 1.39 -11.38 4.43
CA LEU A 25 1.19 -12.05 3.14
C LEU A 25 2.50 -12.21 2.37
N ILE A 26 3.31 -11.15 2.28
CA ILE A 26 4.62 -11.18 1.61
C ILE A 26 5.58 -12.12 2.34
N TYR A 27 5.61 -12.06 3.67
CA TYR A 27 6.47 -12.93 4.46
C TYR A 27 6.09 -14.40 4.27
N LYS A 28 4.79 -14.72 4.27
CA LYS A 28 4.31 -16.09 4.02
C LYS A 28 4.61 -16.60 2.62
N SER A 29 4.63 -15.75 1.59
CA SER A 29 4.93 -16.18 0.23
C SER A 29 6.43 -16.29 -0.05
N SER A 30 7.26 -15.45 0.59
CA SER A 30 8.70 -15.37 0.31
C SER A 30 9.58 -16.08 1.34
N GLU A 31 9.06 -16.41 2.52
CA GLU A 31 9.80 -16.87 3.72
C GLU A 31 10.93 -15.93 4.19
N MET A 32 11.05 -14.75 3.56
CA MET A 32 12.05 -13.73 3.85
C MET A 32 11.39 -12.45 4.33
N ILE A 33 12.07 -11.76 5.26
CA ILE A 33 11.64 -10.46 5.76
C ILE A 33 11.87 -9.41 4.68
N ASN A 34 10.79 -8.81 4.18
CA ASN A 34 10.86 -7.72 3.21
C ASN A 34 11.07 -6.37 3.92
N PHE A 35 12.32 -5.91 3.98
CA PHE A 35 12.67 -4.60 4.54
C PHE A 35 12.19 -3.41 3.69
N ALA A 36 11.86 -3.63 2.41
CA ALA A 36 11.34 -2.60 1.52
C ALA A 36 9.86 -2.29 1.78
N GLN A 37 9.15 -3.05 2.63
CA GLN A 37 7.71 -2.86 2.86
C GLN A 37 7.37 -1.44 3.34
N GLY A 38 8.20 -0.84 4.20
CA GLY A 38 7.99 0.53 4.67
C GLY A 38 8.07 1.53 3.52
N GLU A 39 9.10 1.42 2.69
CA GLU A 39 9.31 2.28 1.53
C GLU A 39 8.23 2.09 0.46
N LEU A 40 7.80 0.85 0.19
CA LEU A 40 6.70 0.55 -0.72
C LEU A 40 5.39 1.15 -0.21
N THR A 41 5.11 1.06 1.08
CA THR A 41 3.91 1.69 1.67
C THR A 41 3.93 3.21 1.47
N MET A 42 5.10 3.84 1.68
CA MET A 42 5.28 5.29 1.47
C MET A 42 5.12 5.67 -0.02
N LEU A 43 5.68 4.88 -0.93
CA LEU A 43 5.53 5.08 -2.38
C LEU A 43 4.06 5.03 -2.82
N GLY A 44 3.29 4.06 -2.31
CA GLY A 44 1.86 3.97 -2.55
C GLY A 44 1.09 5.20 -2.06
N ALA A 45 1.44 5.71 -0.88
CA ALA A 45 0.88 6.95 -0.35
C ALA A 45 1.19 8.16 -1.23
N PHE A 46 2.43 8.28 -1.75
CA PHE A 46 2.77 9.35 -2.69
C PHE A 46 1.98 9.26 -3.99
N PHE A 47 1.79 8.06 -4.56
CA PHE A 47 0.93 7.92 -5.73
C PHE A 47 -0.52 8.30 -5.43
N ALA A 48 -1.08 7.89 -4.29
CA ALA A 48 -2.43 8.29 -3.88
C ALA A 48 -2.56 9.82 -3.73
N VAL A 49 -1.60 10.48 -3.10
CA VAL A 49 -1.57 11.95 -3.00
C VAL A 49 -1.45 12.59 -4.38
N THR A 50 -0.61 12.03 -5.26
CA THR A 50 -0.43 12.56 -6.62
C THR A 50 -1.73 12.47 -7.42
N TYR A 51 -2.42 11.33 -7.38
CA TYR A 51 -3.66 11.14 -8.13
C TYR A 51 -4.83 11.93 -7.54
N CYS A 52 -5.04 11.86 -6.22
CA CYS A 52 -6.20 12.48 -5.58
C CYS A 52 -6.02 13.99 -5.36
N ASN A 53 -4.83 14.45 -4.97
CA ASN A 53 -4.62 15.85 -4.57
C ASN A 53 -3.94 16.69 -5.65
N ILE A 54 -2.94 16.16 -6.36
CA ILE A 54 -2.19 16.94 -7.36
C ILE A 54 -2.91 16.94 -8.72
N LEU A 55 -3.33 15.76 -9.18
CA LEU A 55 -4.06 15.60 -10.45
C LEU A 55 -5.58 15.82 -10.29
N GLY A 56 -6.07 15.89 -9.05
CA GLY A 56 -7.48 16.17 -8.76
C GLY A 56 -8.45 15.08 -9.22
N LEU A 57 -7.98 13.83 -9.36
CA LEU A 57 -8.85 12.72 -9.76
C LEU A 57 -9.90 12.46 -8.67
N PRO A 58 -11.13 12.06 -9.06
CA PRO A 58 -12.13 11.65 -8.08
C PRO A 58 -11.59 10.48 -7.26
N PHE A 59 -11.88 10.45 -5.96
CA PHE A 59 -11.27 9.53 -4.99
C PHE A 59 -11.22 8.08 -5.48
N LEU A 60 -12.32 7.56 -6.03
CA LEU A 60 -12.39 6.18 -6.52
C LEU A 60 -11.45 5.92 -7.71
N ALA A 61 -11.34 6.88 -8.63
CA ALA A 61 -10.41 6.78 -9.75
C ALA A 61 -8.96 6.92 -9.29
N GLY A 62 -8.69 7.83 -8.34
CA GLY A 62 -7.36 8.00 -7.76
C GLY A 62 -6.87 6.73 -7.07
N VAL A 63 -7.72 6.09 -6.26
CA VAL A 63 -7.43 4.80 -5.62
C VAL A 63 -7.19 3.71 -6.67
N ALA A 64 -8.02 3.62 -7.71
CA ALA A 64 -7.84 2.65 -8.79
C ALA A 64 -6.50 2.85 -9.53
N CYS A 65 -6.12 4.09 -9.80
CA CYS A 65 -4.84 4.44 -10.40
C CYS A 65 -3.67 4.07 -9.48
N THR A 66 -3.73 4.37 -8.18
CA THR A 66 -2.70 3.97 -7.21
C THR A 66 -2.53 2.46 -7.14
N LEU A 67 -3.64 1.70 -7.11
CA LEU A 67 -3.59 0.24 -7.11
C LEU A 67 -2.94 -0.29 -8.39
N ALA A 68 -3.30 0.27 -9.55
CA ALA A 68 -2.73 -0.12 -10.83
C ALA A 68 -1.22 0.17 -10.90
N THR A 69 -0.76 1.35 -10.45
CA THR A 69 0.67 1.67 -10.46
C THR A 69 1.46 0.85 -9.46
N MET A 70 0.94 0.62 -8.25
CA MET A 70 1.62 -0.22 -7.26
C MET A 70 1.66 -1.69 -7.68
N ALA A 71 0.62 -2.21 -8.33
CA ALA A 71 0.65 -3.53 -8.94
C ALA A 71 1.72 -3.62 -10.04
N PHE A 72 1.83 -2.60 -10.89
CA PHE A 72 2.88 -2.53 -11.90
C PHE A 72 4.29 -2.51 -11.28
N VAL A 73 4.49 -1.70 -10.22
CA VAL A 73 5.76 -1.67 -9.47
C VAL A 73 6.08 -3.05 -8.90
N GLY A 74 5.12 -3.72 -8.24
CA GLY A 74 5.31 -5.06 -7.71
C GLY A 74 5.75 -6.07 -8.77
N VAL A 75 5.03 -6.12 -9.90
CA VAL A 75 5.38 -6.99 -11.04
C VAL A 75 6.75 -6.63 -11.62
N ALA A 76 7.08 -5.34 -11.70
CA ALA A 76 8.37 -4.87 -12.18
C ALA A 76 9.52 -5.23 -11.24
N MET A 77 9.27 -5.39 -9.94
CA MET A 77 10.25 -5.90 -8.98
C MET A 77 10.39 -7.43 -9.04
N GLU A 78 9.30 -8.15 -9.26
CA GLU A 78 9.30 -9.61 -9.41
C GLU A 78 9.98 -10.08 -10.70
N ARG A 79 9.70 -9.42 -11.84
CA ARG A 79 10.19 -9.83 -13.17
C ARG A 79 11.72 -9.94 -13.33
N PRO A 80 12.55 -9.02 -12.83
CA PRO A 80 14.01 -9.14 -12.92
C PRO A 80 14.57 -10.18 -11.94
N LEU A 81 13.86 -10.49 -10.85
CA LEU A 81 14.32 -11.43 -9.82
C LEU A 81 13.94 -12.89 -10.14
N LEU A 82 12.79 -13.12 -10.78
CA LEU A 82 12.28 -14.46 -11.11
C LEU A 82 12.75 -15.04 -12.46
N ARG A 83 13.25 -14.21 -13.39
CA ARG A 83 13.65 -14.68 -14.73
C ARG A 83 15.05 -15.31 -14.89
N PRO A 84 16.00 -15.24 -13.94
CA PRO A 84 17.24 -16.00 -14.05
C PRO A 84 17.30 -17.29 -13.21
N MET A 85 16.18 -17.78 -12.64
CA MET A 85 16.14 -19.08 -11.95
C MET A 85 15.25 -20.09 -12.67
#